data_AF-A0A1H5YE41-F1
#
_entry.id   AF-A0A1H5YE41-F1
#
_cell.length_a   1.000
_cell.length_b   1.000
_cell.length_c   1.000
_cell.angle_alpha   90.00
_cell.angle_beta   90.00
_cell.angle_gamma   90.00
#
_symmetry.space_group_name_H-M   'P 1'
#
loop_
_entity.id
_entity.type
_entity.pdbx_description
1 polymer ?
#
loop_
_entity_poly.entity_id
_entity_poly.type
_entity_poly.pdbx_seq_one_letter_code
_entity_poly.pdbx_strand_id
1 'polypeptide(L)'
;MGMKASSSSVCRAFRASLTILVLALLLGTGATRALAGNVLERFLPEVAASDLVPGATGYGAIREDMPVAPVLKNGERIAWAYITTDFVSTIGYSGKPIHVLVAVDDDATIVGAELVEQSEPIILIGIPNSEMVELTEGYVGTDLAREATERGTAHELEIISGATVTVMVMDDSILRSGVKVARALGLGGLPRPRTPARRSRSPPKPRWPPTG
;
A
#
# COMPACT_ATOMS: atom_id res chain seq x y z
N MET A 1 -21.28 2.16 76.51
CA MET A 1 -20.74 1.37 75.39
C MET A 1 -20.77 2.24 74.14
N GLY A 2 -19.66 2.87 73.76
CA GLY A 2 -19.61 3.83 72.65
C GLY A 2 -18.29 3.70 71.90
N MET A 3 -18.28 2.87 70.87
CA MET A 3 -17.12 2.68 69.99
C MET A 3 -16.97 3.91 69.08
N LYS A 4 -15.99 4.77 69.37
CA LYS A 4 -15.52 5.79 68.43
C LYS A 4 -14.79 5.10 67.28
N ALA A 5 -15.44 4.96 66.13
CA ALA A 5 -14.77 4.56 64.90
C ALA A 5 -13.74 5.65 64.53
N SER A 6 -12.46 5.29 64.54
CA SER A 6 -11.36 6.20 64.19
C SER A 6 -11.48 6.65 62.73
N SER A 7 -11.76 7.94 62.53
CA SER A 7 -11.87 8.62 61.22
C SER A 7 -10.69 8.31 60.27
N SER A 8 -9.53 7.98 60.83
CA SER A 8 -8.32 7.59 60.10
C SER A 8 -8.42 6.27 59.32
N SER A 9 -9.29 5.34 59.71
CA SER A 9 -9.42 4.02 59.06
C SER A 9 -10.30 4.08 57.81
N VAL A 10 -11.34 4.91 57.84
CA VAL A 10 -12.24 5.15 56.69
C VAL A 10 -11.50 5.89 55.57
N CYS A 11 -10.68 6.88 55.92
CA CYS A 11 -9.90 7.65 54.94
C CYS A 11 -8.79 6.81 54.26
N ARG A 12 -8.23 5.82 54.98
CA ARG A 12 -7.23 4.87 54.44
C ARG A 12 -7.86 3.85 53.49
N ALA A 13 -9.04 3.32 53.81
CA ALA A 13 -9.76 2.40 52.94
C ALA A 13 -10.22 3.08 51.63
N PHE A 14 -10.68 4.33 51.71
CA PHE A 14 -11.10 5.10 50.53
C PHE A 14 -9.93 5.42 49.59
N ARG A 15 -8.76 5.75 50.15
CA ARG A 15 -7.52 5.97 49.38
C ARG A 15 -7.03 4.68 48.71
N ALA A 16 -7.05 3.54 49.40
CA ALA A 16 -6.64 2.26 48.82
C ALA A 16 -7.56 1.85 47.65
N SER A 17 -8.88 2.03 47.79
CA SER A 17 -9.85 1.71 46.74
C SER A 17 -9.72 2.61 45.50
N LEU A 18 -9.41 3.90 45.70
CA LEU A 18 -9.14 4.83 44.60
C LEU A 18 -7.84 4.48 43.87
N THR A 19 -6.82 4.02 44.60
CA THR A 19 -5.52 3.65 44.01
C THR A 19 -5.62 2.38 43.16
N ILE A 20 -6.41 1.38 43.60
CA ILE A 20 -6.67 0.15 42.82
C ILE A 20 -7.49 0.45 41.57
N LEU A 21 -8.48 1.35 41.64
CA LEU A 21 -9.26 1.77 40.47
C LEU A 21 -8.40 2.52 39.45
N VAL A 22 -7.50 3.40 39.89
CA VAL A 22 -6.56 4.12 39.01
C VAL A 22 -5.54 3.16 38.39
N LEU A 23 -5.06 2.16 39.15
CA LEU A 23 -4.14 1.16 38.61
C LEU A 23 -4.84 0.25 37.59
N ALA A 24 -6.09 -0.17 37.84
CA ALA A 24 -6.89 -0.94 36.88
C ALA A 24 -7.20 -0.14 35.59
N LEU A 25 -7.39 1.19 35.69
CA LEU A 25 -7.55 2.06 34.52
C LEU A 25 -6.25 2.22 33.72
N LEU A 26 -5.09 2.19 34.39
CA LEU A 26 -3.77 2.27 33.75
C LEU A 26 -3.33 0.96 33.07
N LEU A 27 -3.87 -0.19 33.48
CA LEU A 27 -3.64 -1.47 32.78
C LEU A 27 -4.57 -1.68 31.56
N GLY A 28 -5.65 -0.90 31.43
CA GLY A 28 -6.62 -1.02 30.34
C GLY A 28 -6.26 -0.26 29.05
N THR A 29 -5.24 0.60 29.07
CA THR A 29 -4.81 1.34 27.88
C THR A 29 -3.79 0.54 27.07
N GLY A 30 -4.16 -0.65 26.64
CA GLY A 30 -3.53 -1.27 25.49
C GLY A 30 -3.85 -0.38 24.30
N ALA A 31 -2.89 0.43 23.84
CA ALA A 31 -3.02 1.17 22.61
C ALA A 31 -3.20 0.16 21.47
N THR A 32 -4.45 -0.15 21.12
CA THR A 32 -4.77 -0.65 19.79
C THR A 32 -4.36 0.48 18.85
N ARG A 33 -3.13 0.39 18.34
CA ARG A 33 -2.78 1.12 17.13
C ARG A 33 -3.78 0.63 16.12
N ALA A 34 -4.71 1.47 15.70
CA ALA A 34 -5.39 1.28 14.44
C ALA A 34 -4.25 1.17 13.42
N LEU A 35 -3.94 -0.06 13.00
CA LEU A 35 -3.22 -0.27 11.76
C LEU A 35 -4.12 0.42 10.75
N ALA A 36 -3.64 1.52 10.18
CA ALA A 36 -4.23 1.98 8.93
C ALA A 36 -4.11 0.77 8.00
N GLY A 37 -5.24 0.08 7.78
CA GLY A 37 -5.30 -1.04 6.86
C GLY A 37 -4.72 -0.57 5.54
N ASN A 38 -3.94 -1.43 4.90
CA ASN A 38 -3.49 -1.11 3.56
C ASN A 38 -4.70 -0.95 2.63
N VAL A 39 -4.58 -0.13 1.59
CA VAL A 39 -5.71 0.13 0.69
C VAL A 39 -6.14 -1.17 -0.02
N LEU A 40 -5.21 -2.11 -0.21
CA LEU A 40 -5.50 -3.44 -0.75
C LEU A 40 -6.58 -4.19 0.05
N GLU A 41 -6.57 -4.13 1.38
CA GLU A 41 -7.54 -4.83 2.25
C GLU A 41 -8.99 -4.38 1.98
N ARG A 42 -9.17 -3.12 1.57
CA ARG A 42 -10.47 -2.58 1.18
C ARG A 42 -10.97 -3.19 -0.14
N PHE A 43 -10.12 -3.24 -1.17
CA PHE A 43 -10.56 -3.56 -2.53
C PHE A 43 -10.43 -5.04 -2.90
N LEU A 44 -9.57 -5.81 -2.23
CA LEU A 44 -9.38 -7.23 -2.51
C LEU A 44 -10.68 -8.07 -2.43
N PRO A 45 -11.62 -7.80 -1.49
CA PRO A 45 -12.90 -8.50 -1.44
C PRO A 45 -13.93 -8.01 -2.49
N GLU A 46 -13.72 -6.84 -3.10
CA GLU A 46 -14.67 -6.23 -4.04
C GLU A 46 -14.52 -6.80 -5.46
N VAL A 47 -13.34 -7.34 -5.79
CA VAL A 47 -13.00 -7.91 -7.10
C VAL A 47 -12.82 -9.42 -6.97
N ALA A 48 -13.55 -10.23 -7.76
CA ALA A 48 -13.30 -11.66 -7.77
C ALA A 48 -11.93 -11.96 -8.40
N ALA A 49 -11.17 -12.90 -7.83
CA ALA A 49 -9.85 -13.23 -8.34
C ALA A 49 -9.86 -13.67 -9.82
N SER A 50 -10.94 -14.31 -10.26
CA SER A 50 -11.16 -14.74 -11.65
C SER A 50 -11.33 -13.58 -12.62
N ASP A 51 -11.82 -12.44 -12.14
CA ASP A 51 -12.05 -11.24 -12.95
C ASP A 51 -10.73 -10.49 -13.13
N LEU A 52 -9.89 -10.45 -12.08
CA LEU A 52 -8.55 -9.88 -12.16
C LEU A 52 -7.57 -10.74 -12.98
N VAL A 53 -7.55 -12.06 -12.76
CA VAL A 53 -6.64 -12.98 -13.47
C VAL A 53 -7.43 -14.17 -14.00
N PRO A 54 -7.52 -14.35 -15.34
CA PRO A 54 -8.27 -15.45 -15.94
C PRO A 54 -7.89 -16.83 -15.39
N GLY A 55 -8.88 -17.54 -14.84
CA GLY A 55 -8.72 -18.88 -14.29
C GLY A 55 -8.14 -18.94 -12.88
N ALA A 56 -7.96 -17.80 -12.20
CA ALA A 56 -7.75 -17.79 -10.75
C ALA A 56 -9.01 -18.25 -10.01
N THR A 57 -8.81 -18.85 -8.84
CA THR A 57 -9.86 -19.43 -7.99
C THR A 57 -10.02 -18.67 -6.67
N GLY A 58 -9.12 -17.74 -6.34
CA GLY A 58 -9.21 -16.93 -5.13
C GLY A 58 -7.92 -16.18 -4.81
N TYR A 59 -7.93 -15.44 -3.69
CA TYR A 59 -6.74 -14.83 -3.11
C TYR A 59 -6.32 -15.58 -1.84
N GLY A 60 -5.04 -15.54 -1.50
CA GLY A 60 -4.58 -15.88 -0.15
C GLY A 60 -4.46 -14.64 0.74
N ALA A 61 -3.91 -14.83 1.94
CA ALA A 61 -3.77 -13.76 2.91
C ALA A 61 -2.82 -12.66 2.42
N ILE A 62 -3.17 -11.40 2.72
CA ILE A 62 -2.27 -10.27 2.53
C ILE A 62 -1.04 -10.48 3.42
N ARG A 63 0.15 -10.25 2.86
CA ARG A 63 1.41 -10.40 3.60
C ARG A 63 1.51 -9.37 4.73
N GLU A 64 2.12 -9.79 5.84
CA GLU A 64 2.33 -8.91 7.00
C GLU A 64 3.39 -7.83 6.74
N ASP A 65 4.38 -8.10 5.89
CA ASP A 65 5.52 -7.23 5.64
C ASP A 65 5.32 -6.23 4.48
N MET A 66 4.30 -6.45 3.65
CA MET A 66 4.04 -5.67 2.45
C MET A 66 2.58 -5.86 1.99
N PRO A 67 1.89 -4.80 1.52
CA PRO A 67 0.50 -4.90 1.08
C PRO A 67 0.36 -5.57 -0.30
N VAL A 68 0.62 -6.88 -0.35
CA VAL A 68 0.37 -7.74 -1.50
C VAL A 68 -0.31 -9.03 -1.05
N ALA A 69 -1.17 -9.60 -1.88
CA ALA A 69 -1.83 -10.88 -1.66
C ALA A 69 -1.51 -11.86 -2.79
N PRO A 70 -1.35 -13.16 -2.52
CA PRO A 70 -1.16 -14.14 -3.59
C PRO A 70 -2.49 -14.35 -4.33
N VAL A 71 -2.45 -14.34 -5.66
CA VAL A 71 -3.55 -14.80 -6.52
C VAL A 71 -3.36 -16.29 -6.74
N LEU A 72 -4.41 -17.08 -6.45
CA LEU A 72 -4.34 -18.53 -6.40
C LEU A 72 -5.14 -19.15 -7.55
N LYS A 73 -4.63 -20.25 -8.10
CA LYS A 73 -5.35 -21.18 -8.97
C LYS A 73 -5.21 -22.57 -8.39
N ASN A 74 -6.32 -23.16 -7.96
CA ASN A 74 -6.36 -24.48 -7.32
C ASN A 74 -5.42 -24.60 -6.10
N GLY A 75 -5.25 -23.50 -5.35
CA GLY A 75 -4.37 -23.43 -4.17
C GLY A 75 -2.90 -23.13 -4.46
N GLU A 76 -2.48 -23.11 -5.72
CA GLU A 76 -1.14 -22.68 -6.13
C GLU A 76 -1.14 -21.19 -6.47
N ARG A 77 -0.12 -20.47 -6.01
CA ARG A 77 0.04 -19.04 -6.32
C ARG A 77 0.54 -18.87 -7.75
N ILE A 78 -0.24 -18.14 -8.56
CA ILE A 78 0.09 -17.82 -9.95
C ILE A 78 0.52 -16.37 -10.15
N ALA A 79 0.16 -15.47 -9.22
CA ALA A 79 0.54 -14.06 -9.27
C ALA A 79 0.49 -13.43 -7.87
N TRP A 80 0.88 -12.16 -7.78
CA TRP A 80 0.71 -11.29 -6.63
C TRP A 80 -0.21 -10.12 -6.99
N ALA A 81 -1.32 -9.98 -6.27
CA ALA A 81 -2.21 -8.84 -6.35
C ALA A 81 -1.77 -7.71 -5.40
N TYR A 82 -1.88 -6.47 -5.86
CA TYR A 82 -1.58 -5.27 -5.08
C TYR A 82 -2.36 -4.07 -5.61
N ILE A 83 -2.53 -3.02 -4.80
CA ILE A 83 -3.14 -1.77 -5.26
C ILE A 83 -2.06 -0.70 -5.48
N THR A 84 -2.12 0.03 -6.59
CA THR A 84 -1.10 1.03 -6.98
C THR A 84 -0.84 2.07 -5.87
N THR A 85 -1.92 2.55 -5.24
CA THR A 85 -1.90 3.56 -4.16
C THR A 85 -1.12 3.19 -2.91
N ASP A 86 -0.94 1.89 -2.63
CA ASP A 86 -0.11 1.45 -1.50
C ASP A 86 1.40 1.63 -1.77
N PHE A 87 1.80 1.83 -3.02
CA PHE A 87 3.21 1.86 -3.44
C PHE A 87 3.67 3.19 -4.03
N VAL A 88 2.77 3.95 -4.66
CA VAL A 88 3.06 5.24 -5.30
C VAL A 88 1.90 6.21 -5.12
N SER A 89 2.17 7.50 -5.28
CA SER A 89 1.10 8.50 -5.36
C SER A 89 0.39 8.38 -6.69
N THR A 90 -0.94 8.31 -6.66
CA THR A 90 -1.79 8.20 -7.86
C THR A 90 -2.76 9.37 -7.96
N ILE A 91 -2.38 10.52 -7.37
CA ILE A 91 -3.24 11.69 -7.32
C ILE A 91 -3.32 12.34 -8.69
N GLY A 92 -4.51 12.33 -9.28
CA GLY A 92 -4.82 12.98 -10.54
C GLY A 92 -5.29 14.43 -10.39
N TYR A 93 -5.99 14.92 -11.40
CA TYR A 93 -6.48 16.30 -11.44
C TYR A 93 -7.51 16.58 -10.35
N SER A 94 -8.32 15.58 -9.98
CA SER A 94 -9.33 15.71 -8.92
C SER A 94 -8.74 15.95 -7.52
N GLY A 95 -7.43 15.72 -7.35
CA GLY A 95 -6.78 15.70 -6.04
C GLY A 95 -7.09 14.45 -5.21
N LYS A 96 -7.84 13.49 -5.77
CA LYS A 96 -8.15 12.19 -5.15
C LYS A 96 -7.32 11.08 -5.80
N PRO A 97 -7.05 9.98 -5.08
CA PRO A 97 -6.32 8.85 -5.65
C PRO A 97 -7.12 8.12 -6.72
N ILE A 98 -6.39 7.58 -7.70
CA ILE A 98 -6.90 6.57 -8.64
C ILE A 98 -6.41 5.21 -8.16
N HIS A 99 -7.34 4.29 -7.91
CA HIS A 99 -7.06 2.96 -7.39
C HIS A 99 -7.14 1.94 -8.52
N VAL A 100 -6.01 1.28 -8.80
CA VAL A 100 -5.93 0.17 -9.75
C VAL A 100 -5.41 -1.05 -9.01
N LEU A 101 -6.15 -2.15 -9.08
CA LEU A 101 -5.75 -3.46 -8.58
C LEU A 101 -4.96 -4.15 -9.69
N VAL A 102 -3.72 -4.53 -9.39
CA VAL A 102 -2.79 -5.09 -10.39
C VAL A 102 -2.30 -6.45 -9.90
N ALA A 103 -2.21 -7.41 -10.82
CA ALA A 103 -1.61 -8.71 -10.60
C ALA A 103 -0.31 -8.86 -11.40
N VAL A 104 0.76 -9.29 -10.73
CA VAL A 104 2.08 -9.54 -11.34
C VAL A 104 2.55 -10.97 -11.09
N ASP A 105 3.02 -11.65 -12.13
CA ASP A 105 3.54 -13.02 -12.03
C ASP A 105 5.03 -13.08 -11.63
N ASP A 106 5.58 -14.29 -11.53
CA ASP A 106 6.97 -14.51 -11.10
C ASP A 106 8.02 -14.02 -12.12
N ASP A 107 7.63 -13.83 -13.38
CA ASP A 107 8.47 -13.26 -14.45
C ASP A 107 8.42 -11.74 -14.48
N ALA A 108 7.70 -11.12 -13.55
CA ALA A 108 7.42 -9.68 -13.48
C ALA A 108 6.57 -9.17 -14.66
N THR A 109 5.71 -10.01 -15.21
CA THR A 109 4.70 -9.62 -16.19
C THR A 109 3.39 -9.26 -15.50
N ILE A 110 2.76 -8.16 -15.92
CA ILE A 110 1.39 -7.83 -15.49
C ILE A 110 0.44 -8.85 -16.11
N VAL A 111 -0.28 -9.60 -15.28
CA VAL A 111 -1.25 -10.63 -15.70
C VAL A 111 -2.69 -10.26 -15.38
N GLY A 112 -2.90 -9.09 -14.78
CA GLY A 112 -4.21 -8.53 -14.48
C GLY A 112 -4.08 -7.07 -14.06
N ALA A 113 -5.03 -6.22 -14.48
CA ALA A 113 -5.10 -4.82 -14.08
C ALA A 113 -6.57 -4.36 -14.14
N GLU A 114 -7.09 -3.85 -13.03
CA GLU A 114 -8.49 -3.48 -12.89
C GLU A 114 -8.64 -2.13 -12.21
N LEU A 115 -9.38 -1.22 -12.84
CA LEU A 115 -9.70 0.09 -12.30
C LEU A 115 -10.85 -0.03 -11.29
N VAL A 116 -10.52 -0.02 -9.99
CA VAL A 116 -11.50 -0.28 -8.92
C VAL A 116 -12.15 0.98 -8.36
N GLU A 117 -11.45 2.12 -8.35
CA GLU A 117 -12.02 3.39 -7.91
C GLU A 117 -11.29 4.58 -8.56
N GLN A 118 -12.06 5.54 -9.08
CA GLN A 118 -11.54 6.83 -9.50
C GLN A 118 -12.57 7.94 -9.25
N SER A 119 -12.08 9.17 -9.14
CA SER A 119 -12.92 10.37 -8.97
C SER A 119 -12.50 11.49 -9.91
N GLU A 120 -11.86 11.14 -11.04
CA GLU A 120 -11.43 12.14 -12.00
C GLU A 120 -12.65 12.74 -12.71
N PRO A 121 -12.70 14.07 -12.91
CA PRO A 121 -13.82 14.72 -13.58
C PRO A 121 -13.91 14.39 -15.08
N ILE A 122 -13.15 13.42 -15.58
CA ILE A 122 -13.09 13.01 -16.98
C ILE A 122 -14.40 12.39 -17.49
N ILE A 123 -15.10 11.66 -16.62
CA ILE A 123 -16.40 11.05 -16.95
C ILE A 123 -17.46 12.13 -17.24
N LEU A 124 -17.27 13.36 -16.74
CA LEU A 124 -18.22 14.47 -16.90
C LEU A 124 -18.12 15.18 -18.26
N ILE A 125 -17.05 14.97 -19.03
CA ILE A 125 -16.86 15.57 -20.37
C ILE A 125 -17.12 14.60 -21.54
N GLY A 126 -17.61 13.38 -21.26
CA GLY A 126 -18.15 12.46 -22.26
C GLY A 126 -17.30 11.24 -22.61
N ILE A 127 -16.18 10.99 -21.93
CA ILE A 127 -15.43 9.74 -22.08
C ILE A 127 -16.14 8.64 -21.26
N PRO A 128 -16.57 7.54 -21.90
CA PRO A 128 -17.25 6.46 -21.21
C PRO A 128 -16.29 5.72 -20.28
N ASN A 129 -16.80 5.21 -19.15
CA ASN A 129 -16.00 4.44 -18.19
C ASN A 129 -15.37 3.19 -18.85
N SER A 130 -15.99 2.64 -19.89
CA SER A 130 -15.45 1.48 -20.64
C SER A 130 -14.09 1.77 -21.27
N GLU A 131 -13.86 2.98 -21.81
CA GLU A 131 -12.54 3.32 -22.37
C GLU A 131 -11.45 3.34 -21.31
N MET A 132 -11.78 3.75 -20.08
CA MET A 132 -10.83 3.73 -18.95
C MET A 132 -10.54 2.31 -18.46
N VAL A 133 -11.56 1.43 -18.51
CA VAL A 133 -11.41 0.01 -18.20
C VAL A 133 -10.52 -0.66 -19.26
N GLU A 134 -10.82 -0.48 -20.55
CA GLU A 134 -10.03 -1.01 -21.66
C GLU A 134 -8.57 -0.54 -21.60
N LEU A 135 -8.34 0.75 -21.34
CA LEU A 135 -6.99 1.29 -21.15
C LEU A 135 -6.25 0.60 -19.99
N THR A 136 -6.95 0.30 -18.91
CA THR A 136 -6.34 -0.37 -17.74
C THR A 136 -6.03 -1.83 -18.03
N GLU A 137 -6.93 -2.53 -18.71
CA GLU A 137 -6.72 -3.92 -19.15
C GLU A 137 -5.58 -4.04 -20.18
N GLY A 138 -5.34 -2.98 -20.97
CA GLY A 138 -4.24 -2.89 -21.93
C GLY A 138 -2.82 -3.04 -21.35
N TYR A 139 -2.66 -2.93 -20.03
CA TYR A 139 -1.37 -3.17 -19.38
C TYR A 139 -1.03 -4.66 -19.21
N VAL A 140 -2.00 -5.57 -19.38
CA VAL A 140 -1.76 -7.02 -19.33
C VAL A 140 -0.76 -7.43 -20.41
N GLY A 141 0.26 -8.21 -20.01
CA GLY A 141 1.38 -8.60 -20.87
C GLY A 141 2.60 -7.67 -20.77
N THR A 142 2.52 -6.56 -20.04
CA THR A 142 3.66 -5.66 -19.85
C THR A 142 4.75 -6.31 -19.00
N ASP A 143 5.96 -6.38 -19.56
CA ASP A 143 7.18 -6.84 -18.87
C ASP A 143 7.80 -5.70 -18.06
N LEU A 144 7.66 -5.77 -16.73
CA LEU A 144 8.17 -4.76 -15.81
C LEU A 144 9.70 -4.82 -15.65
N ALA A 145 10.33 -5.95 -15.92
CA ALA A 145 11.79 -6.07 -15.88
C ALA A 145 12.42 -5.31 -17.07
N ARG A 146 11.82 -5.45 -18.25
CA ARG A 146 12.16 -4.65 -19.43
C ARG A 146 11.89 -3.17 -19.20
N GLU A 147 10.72 -2.82 -18.66
CA GLU A 147 10.36 -1.43 -18.34
C GLU A 147 11.37 -0.77 -17.38
N ALA A 148 11.79 -1.50 -16.35
CA ALA A 148 12.80 -1.02 -15.41
C ALA A 148 14.18 -0.79 -16.04
N THR A 149 14.51 -1.55 -17.09
CA THR A 149 15.79 -1.47 -17.81
C THR A 149 15.79 -0.34 -18.83
N GLU A 150 14.69 -0.17 -19.55
CA GLU A 150 14.51 0.87 -20.57
C GLU A 150 14.11 2.23 -19.97
N ARG A 151 13.87 2.29 -18.65
CA ARG A 151 13.58 3.51 -17.86
C ARG A 151 12.23 4.16 -18.16
N GLY A 152 11.16 3.39 -18.32
CA GLY A 152 9.82 3.97 -18.52
C GLY A 152 9.49 4.22 -20.00
N THR A 153 10.21 3.59 -20.94
CA THR A 153 9.99 3.76 -22.38
C THR A 153 9.65 2.46 -23.11
N ALA A 154 9.49 1.34 -22.39
CA ALA A 154 9.25 0.05 -23.03
C ALA A 154 7.77 -0.16 -23.40
N HIS A 155 6.88 0.44 -22.61
CA HIS A 155 5.44 0.50 -22.83
C HIS A 155 5.08 1.75 -23.65
N GLU A 156 4.18 1.59 -24.62
CA GLU A 156 3.66 2.69 -25.43
C GLU A 156 2.33 3.16 -24.83
N LEU A 157 2.29 4.42 -24.41
CA LEU A 157 1.11 5.00 -23.77
C LEU A 157 0.00 5.26 -24.79
N GLU A 158 -1.13 4.60 -24.62
CA GLU A 158 -2.36 4.93 -25.33
C GLU A 158 -3.04 6.16 -24.71
N ILE A 159 -3.19 7.24 -25.49
CA ILE A 159 -3.80 8.49 -25.02
C ILE A 159 -5.27 8.56 -25.41
N ILE A 160 -6.15 8.68 -24.42
CA ILE A 160 -7.55 9.05 -24.61
C ILE A 160 -7.65 10.58 -24.76
N SER A 161 -8.24 11.05 -25.86
CA SER A 161 -8.40 12.48 -26.15
C SER A 161 -9.23 13.17 -25.07
N GLY A 162 -8.65 14.19 -24.43
CA GLY A 162 -9.28 14.91 -23.32
C GLY A 162 -8.92 14.39 -21.91
N ALA A 163 -8.28 13.22 -21.81
CA ALA A 163 -7.89 12.58 -20.54
C ALA A 163 -6.40 12.45 -20.28
N THR A 164 -5.58 13.20 -21.02
CA THR A 164 -4.13 13.00 -21.05
C THR A 164 -3.49 13.03 -19.66
N VAL A 165 -3.89 13.95 -18.77
CA VAL A 165 -3.32 14.02 -17.42
C VAL A 165 -3.67 12.78 -16.59
N THR A 166 -4.93 12.38 -16.59
CA THR A 166 -5.40 11.18 -15.87
C THR A 166 -4.72 9.92 -16.38
N VAL A 167 -4.64 9.77 -17.71
CA VAL A 167 -3.98 8.64 -18.37
C VAL A 167 -2.50 8.57 -18.03
N MET A 168 -1.78 9.70 -18.07
CA MET A 168 -0.37 9.75 -17.66
C MET A 168 -0.17 9.40 -16.18
N VAL A 169 -1.11 9.79 -15.30
CA VAL A 169 -1.05 9.40 -13.89
C VAL A 169 -1.28 7.91 -13.73
N MET A 170 -2.24 7.32 -14.44
CA MET A 170 -2.49 5.88 -14.41
C MET A 170 -1.27 5.09 -14.93
N ASP A 171 -0.68 5.52 -16.04
CA ASP A 171 0.53 4.93 -16.62
C ASP A 171 1.72 4.93 -15.64
N ASP A 172 2.11 6.11 -15.14
CA ASP A 172 3.21 6.18 -14.14
C ASP A 172 2.85 5.35 -12.91
N SER A 173 1.59 5.40 -12.47
CA SER A 173 1.15 4.68 -11.27
C SER A 173 1.28 3.17 -11.43
N ILE A 174 0.79 2.60 -12.54
CA ILE A 174 0.82 1.16 -12.82
C ILE A 174 2.26 0.69 -13.00
N LEU A 175 3.01 1.32 -13.91
CA LEU A 175 4.37 0.89 -14.25
C LEU A 175 5.32 1.05 -13.05
N ARG A 176 5.30 2.20 -12.38
CA ARG A 176 6.22 2.48 -11.28
C ARG A 176 5.90 1.69 -10.02
N SER A 177 4.62 1.46 -9.72
CA SER A 177 4.23 0.56 -8.62
C SER A 177 4.61 -0.89 -8.93
N GLY A 178 4.38 -1.35 -10.17
CA GLY A 178 4.73 -2.69 -10.63
C GLY A 178 6.22 -2.97 -10.47
N VAL A 179 7.08 -2.07 -10.95
CA VAL A 179 8.53 -2.19 -10.78
C VAL A 179 8.94 -2.21 -9.30
N LYS A 180 8.28 -1.43 -8.43
CA LYS A 180 8.55 -1.46 -6.99
C LYS A 180 8.18 -2.80 -6.36
N VAL A 181 6.99 -3.33 -6.67
CA VAL A 181 6.49 -4.61 -6.18
C VAL A 181 7.38 -5.76 -6.68
N ALA A 182 7.68 -5.79 -7.98
CA ALA A 182 8.53 -6.80 -8.58
C ALA A 182 9.93 -6.81 -7.95
N ARG A 183 10.55 -5.64 -7.72
CA ARG A 183 11.83 -5.54 -6.99
C ARG A 183 11.72 -6.02 -5.55
N ALA A 184 10.67 -5.66 -4.82
CA ALA A 184 10.51 -6.06 -3.43
C ALA A 184 10.38 -7.58 -3.28
N LEU A 185 9.62 -8.21 -4.18
CA LEU A 185 9.39 -9.64 -4.19
C LEU A 185 10.56 -10.41 -4.85
N GLY A 186 11.36 -9.75 -5.69
CA GLY A 186 12.47 -10.35 -6.43
C GLY A 186 12.01 -11.13 -7.68
N LEU A 187 10.98 -10.61 -8.36
CA LEU A 187 10.39 -11.19 -9.58
C LEU A 187 11.19 -10.79 -10.82
N GLY A 188 11.11 -11.57 -11.89
CA GLY A 188 11.71 -11.23 -13.20
C GLY A 188 13.22 -10.96 -13.18
N GLY A 189 13.94 -11.50 -12.19
CA GLY A 189 15.38 -11.24 -12.00
C GLY A 189 15.73 -9.81 -11.58
N LEU A 190 14.75 -8.99 -11.21
CA LEU A 190 14.97 -7.61 -10.79
C LEU A 190 15.74 -7.54 -9.45
N PRO A 191 16.74 -6.65 -9.32
CA PRO A 191 17.51 -6.53 -8.10
C PRO A 191 16.63 -5.97 -6.97
N ARG A 192 16.66 -6.64 -5.81
CA ARG A 192 15.95 -6.17 -4.62
C ARG A 192 16.47 -4.80 -4.18
N PRO A 193 15.61 -3.91 -3.63
CA PRO A 193 16.05 -2.63 -3.11
C PRO A 193 17.12 -2.86 -2.05
N ARG A 194 18.30 -2.28 -2.23
CA ARG A 194 19.35 -2.35 -1.21
C ARG A 194 18.86 -1.52 -0.02
N THR A 195 18.76 -2.14 1.16
CA THR A 195 18.65 -1.38 2.41
C THR A 195 19.79 -0.38 2.42
N PRO A 196 19.54 0.94 2.52
CA PRO A 196 20.62 1.91 2.55
C PRO A 196 21.54 1.54 3.71
N ALA A 197 22.80 1.18 3.41
CA ALA A 197 23.80 1.02 4.44
C ALA A 197 23.78 2.30 5.27
N ARG A 198 23.51 2.18 6.58
CA ARG A 198 23.52 3.30 7.52
C ARG A 198 24.82 4.05 7.31
N ARG A 199 24.78 5.18 6.57
CA ARG A 199 25.96 6.01 6.35
C ARG A 199 26.47 6.36 7.74
N SER A 200 27.65 5.85 8.12
CA SER A 200 28.33 6.32 9.31
C SER A 200 28.46 7.82 9.12
N ARG A 201 27.74 8.61 9.92
CA ARG A 201 27.94 10.06 9.94
C ARG A 201 29.43 10.27 10.23
N SER A 202 30.19 10.68 9.24
CA SER A 202 31.54 11.17 9.48
C SER A 202 31.42 12.31 10.51
N PRO A 203 32.25 12.33 11.56
CA PRO A 203 32.20 13.40 12.53
C PRO A 203 32.35 14.74 11.80
N PRO A 204 31.60 15.79 12.21
CA PRO A 204 31.67 17.09 11.56
C PRO A 204 33.12 17.57 11.55
N LYS A 205 33.62 17.99 10.38
CA LYS A 205 34.96 18.57 10.27
C LYS A 205 35.05 19.80 11.20
N PRO A 206 36.12 19.93 12.00
CA PRO A 206 36.31 21.14 12.81
C PRO A 206 36.37 22.36 11.90
N ARG A 207 35.58 23.38 12.24
CA ARG A 207 35.27 24.52 11.36
C ARG A 207 36.19 25.74 11.65
N TRP A 208 37.33 25.54 12.32
CA TRP A 208 38.30 26.61 12.62
C TRP A 208 39.75 26.16 12.43
N PRO A 209 40.64 27.01 11.90
CA PRO A 209 42.07 26.73 11.83
C PRO A 209 42.71 26.85 13.23
N PRO A 210 43.79 26.09 13.53
CA PRO A 210 44.54 26.24 14.76
C PRO A 210 45.20 27.61 14.81
N THR A 211 44.93 28.37 15.87
CA THR A 211 45.68 29.57 16.22
C THR A 211 47.10 29.15 16.59
N GLY A 212 48.08 29.62 15.82
CA GLY A 212 49.50 29.59 16.21
C GLY A 212 49.83 30.66 17.24
#